data_AF-A0A212CHK0-F1
#
_entry.id   AF-A0A212CHK0-F1
#
_cell.length_a   1.000
_cell.length_b   1.000
_cell.length_c   1.000
_cell.angle_alpha   90.00
_cell.angle_beta   90.00
_cell.angle_gamma   90.00
#
_symmetry.space_group_name_H-M   'P 1'
#
loop_
_entity.id
_entity.type
_entity.pdbx_description
1 polymer ?
#
loop_
_entity_poly.entity_id
_entity_poly.type
_entity_poly.pdbx_seq_one_letter_code
_entity_poly.pdbx_strand_id
1 'polypeptide(L)'
;MCTWGRVQSSDATLPLPETASPQWTRSAVSPAPFSEAGWAVMGVSIPTKDPSGQSLIISPEEFERIKWASHVLTREELEAREQAFKKEKEAIVVATPNPIFAEWGLKRRAGETPASPKTGSFRRRHIVEQMEKNQEERSLLAEQREQEKEQMLEYMEKLQEEDLRDLEQRHQQKLKMQAEIKRINDESQRQKAELLAQEKLADQMVMEFTKKKMAREAEFEAEQERIRREKEKEIARLRAMQEKAQDYQAEQDALRAKRNQEVADREWRRKEKEDAQKKMETEAKLRKSRLEQVAFKEHTLAVQVQRDRDEFERILRAQREQIEKERLEEEKKATGRLQHANELRRQVRENQQKQVQARIATFDEGQRLKEEAQKRRERIEDIKRKKLEELRATGLPEKYCIEAERKANIPANTSVN
;
A
#
# COMPACT_ATOMS: atom_id res chain seq x y z
N MET A 1 -23.49 69.25 53.38
CA MET A 1 -24.08 67.94 53.70
C MET A 1 -23.47 66.95 52.70
N CYS A 2 -22.34 66.27 52.98
CA CYS A 2 -22.20 65.11 53.89
C CYS A 2 -23.36 64.12 53.61
N THR A 3 -23.19 62.91 53.07
CA THR A 3 -22.25 61.85 53.46
C THR A 3 -22.29 60.63 52.49
N TRP A 4 -21.13 59.99 52.23
CA TRP A 4 -20.82 58.52 52.17
C TRP A 4 -21.68 57.58 51.27
N GLY A 5 -21.20 56.59 50.51
CA GLY A 5 -19.93 55.86 50.43
C GLY A 5 -20.17 54.33 50.40
N ARG A 6 -19.38 53.59 49.57
CA ARG A 6 -19.04 52.13 49.64
C ARG A 6 -20.05 51.13 49.00
N VAL A 7 -19.77 50.44 47.88
CA VAL A 7 -18.82 49.34 47.53
C VAL A 7 -19.16 47.97 48.15
N GLN A 8 -19.40 46.97 47.28
CA GLN A 8 -18.89 45.57 47.25
C GLN A 8 -19.86 44.70 46.42
N SER A 9 -19.53 44.22 45.21
CA SER A 9 -18.76 43.00 44.87
C SER A 9 -19.31 41.71 45.48
N SER A 10 -19.89 40.85 44.64
CA SER A 10 -20.01 39.41 44.88
C SER A 10 -20.00 38.68 43.54
N ASP A 11 -18.97 37.86 43.40
CA ASP A 11 -18.72 36.90 42.33
C ASP A 11 -19.90 35.94 42.14
N ALA A 12 -20.25 35.67 40.89
CA ALA A 12 -21.03 34.51 40.52
C ALA A 12 -20.40 33.87 39.27
N THR A 13 -19.51 32.93 39.57
CA THR A 13 -18.92 31.91 38.71
C THR A 13 -19.97 31.27 37.79
N LEU A 14 -19.85 31.50 36.49
CA LEU A 14 -20.58 30.76 35.45
C LEU A 14 -19.70 29.59 34.96
N PRO A 15 -20.14 28.33 35.05
CA PRO A 15 -19.52 27.25 34.31
C PRO A 15 -20.18 27.11 32.92
N LEU A 16 -19.36 27.18 31.87
CA LEU A 16 -19.60 26.46 30.61
C LEU A 16 -19.30 24.96 30.84
N PRO A 17 -19.62 24.01 29.92
CA PRO A 17 -20.23 24.15 28.59
C PRO A 17 -21.36 23.12 28.33
N GLU A 18 -22.22 23.34 27.33
CA GLU A 18 -22.92 22.20 26.70
C GLU A 18 -23.24 22.48 25.23
N THR A 19 -22.48 21.80 24.38
CA THR A 19 -22.66 21.73 22.93
C THR A 19 -23.77 20.72 22.62
N ALA A 20 -24.87 21.20 22.03
CA ALA A 20 -25.93 20.36 21.53
C ALA A 20 -25.49 19.63 20.24
N SER A 21 -25.29 18.32 20.33
CA SER A 21 -25.31 17.37 19.21
C SER A 21 -26.48 16.39 19.42
N PRO A 22 -27.23 16.01 18.38
CA PRO A 22 -28.45 15.23 18.54
C PRO A 22 -28.15 13.74 18.74
N GLN A 23 -28.59 13.17 19.86
CA GLN A 23 -28.63 11.73 20.08
C GLN A 23 -29.94 11.17 19.48
N TRP A 24 -29.82 10.35 18.44
CA TRP A 24 -30.92 9.48 18.00
C TRP A 24 -30.90 8.19 18.82
N THR A 25 -32.04 7.92 19.46
CA THR A 25 -32.33 6.73 20.25
C THR A 25 -32.33 5.47 19.39
N ARG A 26 -31.57 4.45 19.83
CA ARG A 26 -31.49 3.13 19.21
C ARG A 26 -32.54 2.22 19.85
N SER A 27 -33.70 2.06 19.19
CA SER A 27 -34.63 0.97 19.49
C SER A 27 -34.25 -0.27 18.70
N ALA A 28 -34.11 -1.39 19.41
CA ALA A 28 -33.74 -2.69 18.89
C ALA A 28 -34.89 -3.35 18.10
N VAL A 29 -34.62 -3.70 16.84
CA VAL A 29 -35.34 -4.74 16.10
C VAL A 29 -34.27 -5.58 15.40
N SER A 30 -34.23 -6.87 15.73
CA SER A 30 -33.34 -7.86 15.11
C SER A 30 -33.68 -8.10 13.64
N PRO A 31 -32.66 -8.31 12.78
CA PRO A 31 -32.80 -9.18 11.63
C PRO A 31 -31.83 -10.37 11.66
N ALA A 32 -32.27 -11.46 11.04
CA ALA A 32 -31.63 -12.76 10.88
C ALA A 32 -30.24 -12.68 10.18
N PRO A 33 -29.39 -13.72 10.33
CA PRO A 33 -28.02 -13.68 9.84
C PRO A 33 -27.95 -14.03 8.34
N PHE A 34 -27.49 -13.09 7.53
CA PHE A 34 -26.99 -13.35 6.18
C PHE A 34 -25.46 -13.39 6.26
N SER A 35 -24.88 -14.54 5.96
CA SER A 35 -23.45 -14.81 6.04
C SER A 35 -22.70 -14.20 4.85
N GLU A 36 -21.94 -13.13 5.08
CA GLU A 36 -20.86 -12.73 4.17
C GLU A 36 -19.58 -13.46 4.57
N ALA A 37 -19.29 -14.56 3.88
CA ALA A 37 -17.99 -15.19 3.89
C ALA A 37 -17.06 -14.43 2.94
N GLY A 38 -15.84 -14.15 3.44
CA GLY A 38 -14.80 -13.42 2.74
C GLY A 38 -14.40 -14.06 1.41
N TRP A 39 -14.02 -13.19 0.47
CA TRP A 39 -13.48 -13.56 -0.83
C TRP A 39 -12.06 -14.07 -0.67
N ALA A 40 -11.94 -15.38 -0.47
CA ALA A 40 -10.73 -16.14 -0.74
C ALA A 40 -10.68 -16.49 -2.23
N VAL A 41 -9.49 -16.32 -2.80
CA VAL A 41 -9.09 -16.70 -4.16
C VAL A 41 -9.53 -18.13 -4.49
N MET A 42 -10.32 -18.33 -5.55
CA MET A 42 -10.53 -19.63 -6.21
C MET A 42 -10.76 -19.42 -7.71
N GLY A 43 -9.89 -20.04 -8.51
CA GLY A 43 -9.95 -20.03 -9.96
C GLY A 43 -11.22 -20.65 -10.51
N VAL A 44 -11.63 -20.17 -11.67
CA VAL A 44 -12.67 -20.79 -12.50
C VAL A 44 -12.16 -22.15 -12.95
N SER A 45 -12.62 -23.22 -12.32
CA SER A 45 -12.47 -24.58 -12.83
C SER A 45 -13.58 -24.82 -13.84
N ILE A 46 -13.25 -24.78 -15.13
CA ILE A 46 -14.14 -25.24 -16.21
C ILE A 46 -14.24 -26.76 -16.06
N PRO A 47 -15.45 -27.35 -15.91
CA PRO A 47 -15.60 -28.79 -15.89
C PRO A 47 -15.10 -29.36 -17.22
N THR A 48 -14.11 -30.25 -17.18
CA THR A 48 -13.56 -30.86 -18.40
C THR A 48 -14.51 -31.89 -19.03
N LYS A 49 -15.62 -32.22 -18.35
CA LYS A 49 -16.69 -33.09 -18.83
C LYS A 49 -18.05 -32.53 -18.44
N ASP A 50 -18.95 -32.57 -19.41
CA ASP A 50 -20.32 -32.05 -19.33
C ASP A 50 -21.20 -33.01 -18.49
N PRO A 51 -21.88 -32.54 -17.42
CA PRO A 51 -22.67 -33.39 -16.54
C PRO A 51 -24.01 -33.85 -17.14
N SER A 52 -24.40 -33.33 -18.31
CA SER A 52 -25.70 -33.61 -18.94
C SER A 52 -25.68 -34.70 -20.01
N GLY A 53 -24.51 -35.04 -20.58
CA GLY A 53 -24.36 -36.08 -21.62
C GLY A 53 -25.14 -35.84 -22.93
N GLN A 54 -25.77 -34.67 -23.10
CA GLN A 54 -26.69 -34.35 -24.21
C GLN A 54 -26.16 -33.23 -25.11
N SER A 55 -24.84 -33.06 -25.19
CA SER A 55 -24.19 -32.01 -26.00
C SER A 55 -23.62 -32.49 -27.34
N LEU A 56 -23.81 -33.77 -27.71
CA LEU A 56 -23.60 -34.21 -29.09
C LEU A 56 -24.92 -34.15 -29.88
N ILE A 57 -24.85 -33.63 -31.12
CA ILE A 57 -25.94 -33.62 -32.10
C ILE A 57 -26.41 -35.07 -32.45
N ILE A 58 -25.66 -36.09 -32.02
CA ILE A 58 -25.87 -37.52 -32.30
C ILE A 58 -25.84 -38.29 -30.97
N SER A 59 -26.72 -39.29 -30.81
CA SER A 59 -26.81 -40.09 -29.58
C SER A 59 -25.51 -40.86 -29.27
N PRO A 60 -25.16 -41.11 -28.00
CA PRO A 60 -23.96 -41.88 -27.63
C PRO A 60 -23.93 -43.29 -28.26
N GLU A 61 -25.09 -43.89 -28.45
CA GLU A 61 -25.25 -45.19 -29.12
C GLU A 61 -24.92 -45.11 -30.62
N GLU A 62 -25.39 -44.07 -31.31
CA GLU A 62 -25.01 -43.83 -32.70
C GLU A 62 -23.54 -43.43 -32.86
N PHE A 63 -22.98 -42.71 -31.89
CA PHE A 63 -21.55 -42.39 -31.88
C PHE A 63 -20.69 -43.65 -31.77
N GLU A 64 -20.99 -44.56 -30.83
CA GLU A 64 -20.27 -45.83 -30.74
C GLU A 64 -20.54 -46.73 -31.95
N ARG A 65 -21.75 -46.72 -32.52
CA ARG A 65 -22.06 -47.46 -33.76
C ARG A 65 -21.23 -46.97 -34.95
N ILE A 66 -21.10 -45.65 -35.10
CA ILE A 66 -20.26 -45.03 -36.14
C ILE A 66 -18.78 -45.33 -35.88
N LYS A 67 -18.34 -45.29 -34.61
CA LYS A 67 -16.97 -45.62 -34.21
C LYS A 67 -16.60 -47.07 -34.52
N TRP A 68 -17.47 -48.03 -34.18
CA TRP A 68 -17.30 -49.45 -34.56
C TRP A 68 -17.35 -49.68 -36.07
N ALA A 69 -18.22 -48.97 -36.81
CA ALA A 69 -18.31 -49.08 -38.26
C ALA A 69 -17.12 -48.42 -38.99
N SER A 70 -16.49 -47.42 -38.38
CA SER A 70 -15.31 -46.72 -38.91
C SER A 70 -13.98 -47.37 -38.51
N HIS A 71 -14.00 -48.39 -37.65
CA HIS A 71 -12.79 -49.07 -37.20
C HIS A 71 -12.20 -49.92 -38.33
N VAL A 72 -11.14 -49.42 -38.94
CA VAL A 72 -10.35 -50.14 -39.95
C VAL A 72 -9.38 -51.06 -39.22
N LEU A 73 -9.56 -52.37 -39.37
CA LEU A 73 -8.73 -53.42 -38.76
C LEU A 73 -7.25 -53.20 -39.13
N THR A 74 -6.39 -53.30 -38.13
CA THR A 74 -4.94 -53.18 -38.32
C THR A 74 -4.38 -54.41 -39.04
N ARG A 75 -3.20 -54.27 -39.66
CA ARG A 75 -2.59 -55.33 -40.48
C ARG A 75 -2.42 -56.66 -39.71
N GLU A 76 -2.11 -56.57 -38.43
CA GLU A 76 -1.94 -57.71 -37.52
C GLU A 76 -3.28 -58.45 -37.24
N GLU A 77 -4.40 -57.73 -37.19
CA GLU A 77 -5.73 -58.30 -36.97
C GLU A 77 -6.29 -58.98 -38.24
N LEU A 78 -5.96 -58.46 -39.43
CA LEU A 78 -6.24 -59.12 -40.71
C LEU A 78 -5.46 -60.44 -40.84
N GLU A 79 -4.18 -60.44 -40.49
CA GLU A 79 -3.33 -61.64 -40.51
C GLU A 79 -3.84 -62.71 -39.53
N ALA A 80 -4.31 -62.32 -38.34
CA ALA A 80 -4.93 -63.24 -37.39
C ALA A 80 -6.21 -63.89 -37.94
N ARG A 81 -7.02 -63.13 -38.68
CA ARG A 81 -8.27 -63.61 -39.28
C ARG A 81 -8.02 -64.52 -40.49
N GLU A 82 -7.02 -64.22 -41.30
CA GLU A 82 -6.56 -65.10 -42.39
C GLU A 82 -5.97 -66.40 -41.86
N GLN A 83 -5.19 -66.35 -40.76
CA GLN A 83 -4.66 -67.55 -40.12
C GLN A 83 -5.76 -68.43 -39.52
N ALA A 84 -6.82 -67.84 -38.94
CA ALA A 84 -7.98 -68.58 -38.47
C ALA A 84 -8.72 -69.27 -39.64
N PHE A 85 -8.93 -68.55 -40.74
CA PHE A 85 -9.57 -69.07 -41.95
C PHE A 85 -8.73 -70.15 -42.66
N LYS A 86 -7.40 -70.03 -42.60
CA LYS A 86 -6.47 -71.02 -43.16
C LYS A 86 -6.45 -72.32 -42.33
N LYS A 87 -6.49 -72.21 -40.99
CA LYS A 87 -6.67 -73.36 -40.09
C LYS A 87 -8.01 -74.08 -40.32
N GLU A 88 -9.07 -73.31 -40.59
CA GLU A 88 -10.39 -73.87 -40.92
C GLU A 88 -10.40 -74.60 -42.27
N LYS A 89 -9.70 -74.08 -43.29
CA LYS A 89 -9.54 -74.77 -44.58
C LYS A 89 -8.62 -75.99 -44.51
N GLU A 90 -7.55 -75.94 -43.74
CA GLU A 90 -6.64 -77.08 -43.53
C GLU A 90 -7.32 -78.22 -42.76
N ALA A 91 -8.31 -77.93 -41.90
CA ALA A 91 -9.15 -78.93 -41.25
C ALA A 91 -10.11 -79.65 -42.22
N ILE A 92 -10.46 -79.03 -43.36
CA ILE A 92 -11.38 -79.59 -44.37
C ILE A 92 -10.63 -80.46 -45.40
N VAL A 93 -9.36 -80.18 -45.69
CA VAL A 93 -8.57 -80.89 -46.73
C VAL A 93 -7.99 -82.25 -46.25
N VAL A 94 -8.02 -82.55 -44.95
CA VAL A 94 -7.52 -83.83 -44.39
C VAL A 94 -8.51 -84.99 -44.51
N ALA A 95 -9.75 -84.74 -44.94
CA ALA A 95 -10.80 -85.75 -45.04
C ALA A 95 -11.21 -86.06 -46.49
N THR A 96 -10.34 -86.71 -47.27
CA THR A 96 -10.73 -87.74 -48.28
C THR A 96 -9.51 -88.31 -49.00
N PRO A 97 -9.16 -89.59 -48.78
CA PRO A 97 -8.08 -90.29 -49.49
C PRO A 97 -8.58 -91.24 -50.60
N ASN A 98 -8.12 -91.01 -51.84
CA ASN A 98 -7.56 -92.00 -52.80
C ASN A 98 -8.45 -93.24 -53.18
N PRO A 99 -7.93 -94.30 -53.82
CA PRO A 99 -7.39 -94.52 -55.18
C PRO A 99 -8.17 -95.66 -55.90
N ILE A 100 -7.51 -96.45 -56.78
CA ILE A 100 -7.80 -97.85 -57.21
C ILE A 100 -8.40 -97.97 -58.62
N PHE A 101 -7.95 -98.85 -59.53
CA PHE A 101 -6.81 -99.77 -59.71
C PHE A 101 -6.84 -100.05 -61.23
N ALA A 102 -5.73 -100.23 -61.94
CA ALA A 102 -4.98 -101.49 -61.98
C ALA A 102 -5.87 -102.70 -62.41
N GLU A 103 -5.60 -103.41 -63.49
CA GLU A 103 -4.44 -104.26 -63.70
C GLU A 103 -4.92 -105.72 -63.89
N TRP A 104 -4.89 -106.19 -65.14
CA TRP A 104 -4.29 -107.47 -65.57
C TRP A 104 -5.03 -108.81 -65.38
N GLY A 105 -4.55 -109.78 -66.19
CA GLY A 105 -4.73 -111.21 -65.95
C GLY A 105 -4.66 -112.04 -67.24
N LEU A 106 -3.51 -112.20 -67.89
CA LEU A 106 -2.49 -113.23 -67.60
C LEU A 106 -3.01 -114.67 -67.45
N LYS A 107 -2.47 -115.53 -68.34
CA LYS A 107 -1.78 -116.80 -68.05
C LYS A 107 -2.61 -118.07 -67.91
N ARG A 108 -2.29 -119.05 -68.78
CA ARG A 108 -1.62 -120.36 -68.49
C ARG A 108 -2.09 -121.42 -69.50
N ARG A 109 -1.40 -122.52 -69.80
CA ARG A 109 -0.01 -123.04 -69.65
C ARG A 109 -0.15 -124.54 -69.97
N ALA A 110 0.81 -125.12 -70.70
CA ALA A 110 1.14 -126.56 -70.77
C ALA A 110 0.03 -127.49 -71.32
N GLY A 111 0.27 -128.60 -72.01
CA GLY A 111 1.46 -129.40 -72.30
C GLY A 111 0.98 -130.83 -72.62
N GLU A 112 1.88 -131.66 -73.14
CA GLU A 112 1.86 -133.15 -73.20
C GLU A 112 1.37 -133.88 -74.48
N THR A 113 2.34 -134.57 -75.10
CA THR A 113 2.30 -135.75 -75.98
C THR A 113 2.03 -137.04 -75.17
N PRO A 114 1.60 -138.20 -75.74
CA PRO A 114 2.54 -139.21 -76.32
C PRO A 114 1.94 -140.14 -77.42
N ALA A 115 2.65 -141.25 -77.73
CA ALA A 115 2.74 -141.99 -79.01
C ALA A 115 1.89 -143.29 -79.21
N SER A 116 1.91 -143.82 -80.47
CA SER A 116 1.86 -145.26 -80.89
C SER A 116 0.49 -145.98 -81.01
N PRO A 117 0.27 -147.16 -81.68
CA PRO A 117 1.07 -147.96 -82.66
C PRO A 117 0.34 -148.48 -83.95
N LYS A 118 1.16 -148.86 -84.95
CA LYS A 118 1.13 -150.05 -85.87
C LYS A 118 -0.08 -150.49 -86.75
N THR A 119 0.32 -150.85 -87.98
CA THR A 119 -0.14 -151.95 -88.89
C THR A 119 -1.44 -151.86 -89.69
N GLY A 120 -1.32 -152.21 -90.98
CA GLY A 120 -2.30 -153.05 -91.67
C GLY A 120 -3.22 -152.37 -92.69
N SER A 121 -3.11 -152.82 -93.94
CA SER A 121 -3.88 -152.46 -95.16
C SER A 121 -5.41 -152.53 -95.02
N PHE A 122 -6.11 -151.89 -95.98
CA PHE A 122 -7.58 -151.84 -96.21
C PHE A 122 -8.43 -150.83 -95.38
N ARG A 123 -8.35 -149.51 -95.68
CA ARG A 123 -9.36 -148.48 -95.29
C ARG A 123 -9.08 -147.09 -95.92
N ARG A 124 -8.95 -146.96 -97.25
CA ARG A 124 -8.50 -145.71 -97.91
C ARG A 124 -9.55 -144.92 -98.71
N ARG A 125 -10.82 -145.37 -98.79
CA ARG A 125 -11.87 -144.67 -99.56
C ARG A 125 -12.92 -143.91 -98.72
N HIS A 126 -13.10 -144.25 -97.45
CA HIS A 126 -14.16 -143.64 -96.61
C HIS A 126 -13.67 -142.44 -95.76
N ILE A 127 -12.37 -142.12 -95.77
CA ILE A 127 -11.78 -140.99 -95.00
C ILE A 127 -11.75 -139.70 -95.84
N VAL A 128 -11.63 -139.80 -97.16
CA VAL A 128 -11.56 -138.62 -98.05
C VAL A 128 -12.84 -137.80 -98.00
N GLU A 129 -14.00 -138.45 -97.98
CA GLU A 129 -15.32 -137.81 -97.97
C GLU A 129 -15.63 -137.09 -96.63
N GLN A 130 -15.01 -137.49 -95.52
CA GLN A 130 -15.13 -136.78 -94.24
C GLN A 130 -14.17 -135.57 -94.13
N MET A 131 -13.06 -135.55 -94.88
CA MET A 131 -12.16 -134.40 -94.86
C MET A 131 -12.72 -133.21 -95.64
N GLU A 132 -13.44 -133.44 -96.74
CA GLU A 132 -14.09 -132.38 -97.52
C GLU A 132 -15.18 -131.64 -96.73
N LYS A 133 -16.10 -132.35 -96.06
CA LYS A 133 -17.15 -131.73 -95.24
C LYS A 133 -16.61 -130.90 -94.05
N ASN A 134 -15.55 -131.38 -93.39
CA ASN A 134 -14.90 -130.65 -92.31
C ASN A 134 -14.12 -129.42 -92.81
N GLN A 135 -13.64 -129.43 -94.06
CA GLN A 135 -13.00 -128.27 -94.70
C GLN A 135 -14.04 -127.19 -95.03
N GLU A 136 -15.20 -127.60 -95.57
CA GLU A 136 -16.31 -126.70 -95.89
C GLU A 136 -16.86 -126.00 -94.63
N GLU A 137 -17.12 -126.73 -93.53
CA GLU A 137 -17.58 -126.12 -92.27
C GLU A 137 -16.56 -125.14 -91.67
N ARG A 138 -15.25 -125.43 -91.78
CA ARG A 138 -14.22 -124.49 -91.32
C ARG A 138 -14.14 -123.23 -92.17
N SER A 139 -14.37 -123.33 -93.48
CA SER A 139 -14.42 -122.15 -94.37
C SER A 139 -15.62 -121.26 -94.04
N LEU A 140 -16.80 -121.84 -93.83
CA LEU A 140 -18.01 -121.09 -93.46
C LEU A 140 -17.87 -120.38 -92.10
N LEU A 141 -17.30 -121.03 -91.08
CA LEU A 141 -17.05 -120.41 -89.78
C LEU A 141 -15.91 -119.38 -89.78
N ALA A 142 -15.00 -119.43 -90.76
CA ALA A 142 -14.00 -118.40 -90.96
C ALA A 142 -14.63 -117.17 -91.61
N GLU A 143 -15.44 -117.37 -92.67
CA GLU A 143 -16.20 -116.30 -93.33
C GLU A 143 -17.17 -115.61 -92.36
N GLN A 144 -17.88 -116.35 -91.51
CA GLN A 144 -18.77 -115.75 -90.49
C GLN A 144 -18.00 -114.88 -89.48
N ARG A 145 -16.83 -115.34 -89.01
CA ARG A 145 -15.97 -114.55 -88.11
C ARG A 145 -15.34 -113.35 -88.80
N GLU A 146 -15.10 -113.44 -90.10
CA GLU A 146 -14.58 -112.34 -90.91
C GLU A 146 -15.66 -111.29 -91.15
N GLN A 147 -16.89 -111.71 -91.46
CA GLN A 147 -18.08 -110.84 -91.52
C GLN A 147 -18.37 -110.16 -90.18
N GLU A 148 -18.26 -110.86 -89.05
CA GLU A 148 -18.42 -110.25 -87.71
C GLU A 148 -17.29 -109.25 -87.39
N LYS A 149 -16.05 -109.53 -87.81
CA LYS A 149 -14.93 -108.60 -87.66
C LYS A 149 -15.11 -107.35 -88.52
N GLU A 150 -15.52 -107.51 -89.77
CA GLU A 150 -15.80 -106.40 -90.67
C GLU A 150 -16.92 -105.51 -90.11
N GLN A 151 -18.02 -106.10 -89.61
CA GLN A 151 -19.09 -105.35 -88.96
C GLN A 151 -18.63 -104.61 -87.69
N MET A 152 -17.78 -105.24 -86.87
CA MET A 152 -17.21 -104.59 -85.68
C MET A 152 -16.26 -103.44 -86.04
N LEU A 153 -15.45 -103.61 -87.09
CA LEU A 153 -14.55 -102.56 -87.59
C LEU A 153 -15.35 -101.39 -88.18
N GLU A 154 -16.37 -101.65 -89.00
CA GLU A 154 -17.27 -100.60 -89.51
C GLU A 154 -17.97 -99.84 -88.37
N TYR A 155 -18.35 -100.53 -87.29
CA TYR A 155 -18.96 -99.88 -86.12
C TYR A 155 -17.95 -99.01 -85.36
N MET A 156 -16.72 -99.49 -85.17
CA MET A 156 -15.65 -98.70 -84.56
C MET A 156 -15.27 -97.48 -85.42
N GLU A 157 -15.21 -97.64 -86.74
CA GLU A 157 -14.91 -96.55 -87.67
C GLU A 157 -16.01 -95.47 -87.64
N LYS A 158 -17.28 -95.87 -87.62
CA LYS A 158 -18.42 -94.94 -87.43
C LYS A 158 -18.32 -94.17 -86.11
N LEU A 159 -17.98 -94.84 -85.01
CA LEU A 159 -17.83 -94.18 -83.71
C LEU A 159 -16.64 -93.20 -83.70
N GLN A 160 -15.51 -93.56 -84.31
CA GLN A 160 -14.35 -92.67 -84.46
C GLN A 160 -14.66 -91.46 -85.35
N GLU A 161 -15.42 -91.65 -86.43
CA GLU A 161 -15.89 -90.55 -87.27
C GLU A 161 -16.84 -89.62 -86.51
N GLU A 162 -17.75 -90.17 -85.70
CA GLU A 162 -18.65 -89.37 -84.86
C GLU A 162 -17.88 -88.57 -83.80
N ASP A 163 -16.90 -89.17 -83.12
CA ASP A 163 -16.04 -88.49 -82.15
C ASP A 163 -15.21 -87.37 -82.81
N LEU A 164 -14.68 -87.58 -84.02
CA LEU A 164 -13.96 -86.55 -84.77
C LEU A 164 -14.89 -85.40 -85.18
N ARG A 165 -16.10 -85.71 -85.65
CA ARG A 165 -17.12 -84.70 -85.99
C ARG A 165 -17.52 -83.88 -84.77
N ASP A 166 -17.69 -84.51 -83.61
CA ASP A 166 -18.03 -83.82 -82.36
C ASP A 166 -16.88 -82.91 -81.89
N LEU A 167 -15.63 -83.34 -82.00
CA LEU A 167 -14.46 -82.52 -81.71
C LEU A 167 -14.36 -81.32 -82.66
N GLU A 168 -14.56 -81.53 -83.95
CA GLU A 168 -14.59 -80.46 -84.95
C GLU A 168 -15.73 -79.47 -84.69
N GLN A 169 -16.93 -79.95 -84.37
CA GLN A 169 -18.05 -79.09 -84.03
C GLN A 169 -17.77 -78.25 -82.78
N ARG A 170 -17.22 -78.86 -81.71
CA ARG A 170 -16.83 -78.12 -80.49
C ARG A 170 -15.73 -77.11 -80.78
N HIS A 171 -14.75 -77.45 -81.61
CA HIS A 171 -13.70 -76.52 -82.03
C HIS A 171 -14.27 -75.35 -82.83
N GLN A 172 -15.14 -75.63 -83.80
CA GLN A 172 -15.82 -74.60 -84.59
C GLN A 172 -16.72 -73.72 -83.72
N GLN A 173 -17.46 -74.28 -82.77
CA GLN A 173 -18.27 -73.52 -81.81
C GLN A 173 -17.40 -72.63 -80.93
N LYS A 174 -16.26 -73.14 -80.44
CA LYS A 174 -15.30 -72.36 -79.66
C LYS A 174 -14.71 -71.21 -80.47
N LEU A 175 -14.36 -71.43 -81.74
CA LEU A 175 -13.88 -70.37 -82.63
C LEU A 175 -14.95 -69.34 -82.93
N LYS A 176 -16.20 -69.77 -83.20
CA LYS A 176 -17.35 -68.86 -83.39
C LYS A 176 -17.58 -68.01 -82.14
N MET A 177 -17.57 -68.61 -80.95
CA MET A 177 -17.72 -67.88 -79.69
C MET A 177 -16.55 -66.93 -79.42
N GLN A 178 -15.31 -67.33 -79.70
CA GLN A 178 -14.15 -66.44 -79.56
C GLN A 178 -14.17 -65.27 -80.55
N ALA A 179 -14.62 -65.49 -81.79
CA ALA A 179 -14.79 -64.43 -82.77
C ALA A 179 -15.89 -63.45 -82.33
N GLU A 180 -16.98 -63.96 -81.76
CA GLU A 180 -18.07 -63.13 -81.26
C GLU A 180 -17.65 -62.31 -80.02
N ILE A 181 -16.93 -62.92 -79.07
CA ILE A 181 -16.37 -62.20 -77.92
C ILE A 181 -15.40 -61.10 -78.37
N LYS A 182 -14.56 -61.37 -79.38
CA LYS A 182 -13.66 -60.35 -79.93
C LYS A 182 -14.43 -59.20 -80.56
N ARG A 183 -15.48 -59.47 -81.35
CA ARG A 183 -16.34 -58.43 -81.92
C ARG A 183 -17.01 -57.58 -80.84
N ILE A 184 -17.61 -58.21 -79.82
CA ILE A 184 -18.27 -57.49 -78.71
C ILE A 184 -17.25 -56.66 -77.91
N ASN A 185 -16.05 -57.19 -77.66
CA ASN A 185 -15.00 -56.45 -76.97
C ASN A 185 -14.48 -55.27 -77.81
N ASP A 186 -14.28 -55.45 -79.12
CA ASP A 186 -13.85 -54.39 -80.02
C ASP A 186 -14.92 -53.30 -80.15
N GLU A 187 -16.21 -53.68 -80.24
CA GLU A 187 -17.34 -52.74 -80.23
C GLU A 187 -17.43 -51.98 -78.90
N SER A 188 -17.28 -52.67 -77.76
CA SER A 188 -17.25 -52.02 -76.44
C SER A 188 -16.05 -51.07 -76.29
N GLN A 189 -14.88 -51.43 -76.81
CA GLN A 189 -13.71 -50.56 -76.84
C GLN A 189 -13.94 -49.31 -77.71
N ARG A 190 -14.58 -49.47 -78.87
CA ARG A 190 -14.93 -48.33 -79.74
C ARG A 190 -15.92 -47.39 -79.05
N GLN A 191 -16.99 -47.92 -78.47
CA GLN A 191 -17.97 -47.12 -77.71
C GLN A 191 -17.31 -46.40 -76.53
N LYS A 192 -16.44 -47.10 -75.79
CA LYS A 192 -15.70 -46.48 -74.69
C LYS A 192 -14.78 -45.36 -75.18
N ALA A 193 -14.09 -45.54 -76.30
CA ALA A 193 -13.23 -44.52 -76.88
C ALA A 193 -14.02 -43.30 -77.38
N GLU A 194 -15.19 -43.52 -77.98
CA GLU A 194 -16.10 -42.45 -78.43
C GLU A 194 -16.63 -41.63 -77.24
N LEU A 195 -17.07 -42.29 -76.16
CA LEU A 195 -17.48 -41.60 -74.93
C LEU A 195 -16.34 -40.80 -74.32
N LEU A 196 -15.14 -41.37 -74.25
CA LEU A 196 -13.96 -40.67 -73.73
C LEU A 196 -13.55 -39.48 -74.59
N ALA A 197 -13.76 -39.54 -75.91
CA ALA A 197 -13.56 -38.42 -76.81
C ALA A 197 -14.61 -37.32 -76.59
N GLN A 198 -15.88 -37.69 -76.38
CA GLN A 198 -16.95 -36.75 -76.06
C GLN A 198 -16.74 -36.09 -74.69
N GLU A 199 -16.35 -36.84 -73.65
CA GLU A 199 -16.00 -36.32 -72.33
C GLU A 199 -14.84 -35.32 -72.41
N LYS A 200 -13.78 -35.63 -73.16
CA LYS A 200 -12.67 -34.70 -73.39
C LYS A 200 -13.11 -33.40 -74.07
N LEU A 201 -14.01 -33.46 -75.04
CA LEU A 201 -14.55 -32.28 -75.70
C LEU A 201 -15.43 -31.46 -74.73
N ALA A 202 -16.25 -32.13 -73.92
CA ALA A 202 -17.06 -31.49 -72.89
C ALA A 202 -16.18 -30.81 -71.83
N ASP A 203 -15.14 -31.49 -71.35
CA ASP A 203 -14.17 -30.95 -70.40
C ASP A 203 -13.42 -29.75 -70.98
N GLN A 204 -13.00 -29.81 -72.26
CA GLN A 204 -12.40 -28.67 -72.94
C GLN A 204 -13.37 -27.48 -73.02
N MET A 205 -14.65 -27.71 -73.34
CA MET A 205 -15.65 -26.64 -73.37
C MET A 205 -15.90 -26.05 -71.98
N VAL A 206 -15.97 -26.87 -70.93
CA VAL A 206 -16.09 -26.41 -69.54
C VAL A 206 -14.87 -25.61 -69.12
N MET A 207 -13.66 -26.08 -69.44
CA MET A 207 -12.42 -25.38 -69.13
C MET A 207 -12.31 -24.04 -69.85
N GLU A 208 -12.69 -23.97 -71.12
CA GLU A 208 -12.71 -22.70 -71.86
C GLU A 208 -13.78 -21.75 -71.32
N PHE A 209 -14.94 -22.27 -70.89
CA PHE A 209 -15.98 -21.46 -70.25
C PHE A 209 -15.53 -20.91 -68.89
N THR A 210 -14.92 -21.74 -68.03
CA THR A 210 -14.41 -21.30 -66.72
C THR A 210 -13.28 -20.29 -66.88
N LYS A 211 -12.34 -20.51 -67.80
CA LYS A 211 -11.29 -19.54 -68.13
C LYS A 211 -11.88 -18.20 -68.56
N LYS A 212 -12.87 -18.20 -69.47
CA LYS A 212 -13.53 -16.96 -69.93
C LYS A 212 -14.31 -16.26 -68.80
N LYS A 213 -14.93 -17.02 -67.91
CA LYS A 213 -15.61 -16.47 -66.73
C LYS A 213 -14.61 -15.83 -65.76
N MET A 214 -13.54 -16.54 -65.41
CA MET A 214 -12.47 -16.05 -64.55
C MET A 214 -11.77 -14.82 -65.14
N ALA A 215 -11.54 -14.79 -66.45
CA ALA A 215 -10.96 -13.62 -67.12
C ALA A 215 -11.85 -12.38 -67.00
N ARG A 216 -13.17 -12.53 -67.22
CA ARG A 216 -14.14 -11.42 -67.07
C ARG A 216 -14.27 -10.96 -65.62
N GLU A 217 -14.27 -11.89 -64.66
CA GLU A 217 -14.31 -11.57 -63.23
C GLU A 217 -13.02 -10.85 -62.80
N ALA A 218 -11.86 -11.31 -63.26
CA ALA A 218 -10.57 -10.67 -62.99
C ALA A 218 -10.46 -9.27 -63.62
N GLU A 219 -10.96 -9.07 -64.84
CA GLU A 219 -11.03 -7.75 -65.48
C GLU A 219 -11.94 -6.79 -64.70
N PHE A 220 -13.10 -7.26 -64.25
CA PHE A 220 -14.02 -6.47 -63.44
C PHE A 220 -13.42 -6.12 -62.07
N GLU A 221 -12.76 -7.07 -61.41
CA GLU A 221 -12.05 -6.84 -60.14
C GLU A 221 -10.90 -5.86 -60.30
N ALA A 222 -10.11 -5.98 -61.36
CA ALA A 222 -9.02 -5.05 -61.66
C ALA A 222 -9.56 -3.62 -61.88
N GLU A 223 -10.67 -3.45 -62.59
CA GLU A 223 -11.28 -2.14 -62.80
C GLU A 223 -11.83 -1.55 -61.49
N GLN A 224 -12.50 -2.37 -60.66
CA GLN A 224 -12.93 -1.96 -59.33
C GLN A 224 -11.75 -1.55 -58.44
N GLU A 225 -10.65 -2.28 -58.50
CA GLU A 225 -9.45 -1.97 -57.73
C GLU A 225 -8.78 -0.68 -58.22
N ARG A 226 -8.78 -0.39 -59.53
CA ARG A 226 -8.32 0.90 -60.07
C ARG A 226 -9.16 2.05 -59.54
N ILE A 227 -10.49 1.92 -59.61
CA ILE A 227 -11.42 2.92 -59.09
C ILE A 227 -11.23 3.12 -57.58
N ARG A 228 -11.03 2.04 -56.81
CA ARG A 228 -10.73 2.11 -55.37
C ARG A 228 -9.40 2.81 -55.11
N ARG A 229 -8.33 2.45 -55.81
CA ARG A 229 -7.01 3.07 -55.68
C ARG A 229 -7.04 4.56 -56.00
N GLU A 230 -7.80 4.99 -57.00
CA GLU A 230 -7.96 6.42 -57.32
C GLU A 230 -8.72 7.17 -56.23
N LYS A 231 -9.82 6.59 -55.72
CA LYS A 231 -10.58 7.16 -54.59
C LYS A 231 -9.76 7.19 -53.30
N GLU A 232 -8.99 6.15 -53.01
CA GLU A 232 -8.10 6.08 -51.85
C GLU A 232 -6.98 7.11 -51.94
N LYS A 233 -6.39 7.33 -53.13
CA LYS A 233 -5.42 8.42 -53.35
C LYS A 233 -6.02 9.79 -53.10
N GLU A 234 -7.25 10.04 -53.55
CA GLU A 234 -7.92 11.32 -53.30
C GLU A 234 -8.30 11.49 -51.83
N ILE A 235 -8.80 10.45 -51.18
CA ILE A 235 -9.07 10.46 -49.73
C ILE A 235 -7.78 10.69 -48.94
N ALA A 236 -6.68 10.03 -49.32
CA ALA A 236 -5.38 10.22 -48.70
C ALA A 236 -4.88 11.66 -48.88
N ARG A 237 -5.06 12.25 -50.06
CA ARG A 237 -4.72 13.65 -50.33
C ARG A 237 -5.54 14.61 -49.47
N LEU A 238 -6.85 14.41 -49.38
CA LEU A 238 -7.74 15.24 -48.56
C LEU A 238 -7.43 15.11 -47.07
N ARG A 239 -7.17 13.90 -46.58
CA ARG A 239 -6.76 13.66 -45.18
C ARG A 239 -5.42 14.32 -44.88
N ALA A 240 -4.43 14.20 -45.77
CA ALA A 240 -3.14 14.87 -45.60
C ALA A 240 -3.27 16.40 -45.57
N MET A 241 -4.22 16.99 -46.31
CA MET A 241 -4.50 18.42 -46.26
C MET A 241 -5.19 18.83 -44.95
N GLN A 242 -6.12 18.03 -44.46
CA GLN A 242 -6.81 18.26 -43.18
C GLN A 242 -5.86 18.11 -41.99
N GLU A 243 -5.02 17.08 -41.99
CA GLU A 243 -3.99 16.84 -40.97
C GLU A 243 -3.03 18.03 -40.88
N LYS A 244 -2.49 18.50 -42.02
CA LYS A 244 -1.65 19.71 -42.04
C LYS A 244 -2.35 20.96 -41.50
N ALA A 245 -3.64 21.11 -41.76
CA ALA A 245 -4.41 22.24 -41.24
C ALA A 245 -4.62 22.12 -39.71
N GLN A 246 -4.87 20.91 -39.21
CA GLN A 246 -4.99 20.62 -37.78
C GLN A 246 -3.65 20.82 -37.06
N ASP A 247 -2.56 20.33 -37.63
CA ASP A 247 -1.20 20.51 -37.10
C ASP A 247 -0.84 22.00 -37.03
N TYR A 248 -1.13 22.77 -38.07
CA TYR A 248 -0.91 24.21 -38.06
C TYR A 248 -1.74 24.93 -36.97
N GLN A 249 -3.00 24.53 -36.78
CA GLN A 249 -3.83 25.08 -35.69
C GLN A 249 -3.27 24.69 -34.31
N ALA A 250 -2.85 23.43 -34.13
CA ALA A 250 -2.23 22.96 -32.90
C ALA A 250 -0.92 23.70 -32.60
N GLU A 251 -0.10 24.00 -33.60
CA GLU A 251 1.09 24.84 -33.45
C GLU A 251 0.75 26.26 -32.99
N GLN A 252 -0.28 26.88 -33.58
CA GLN A 252 -0.75 28.20 -33.16
C GLN A 252 -1.26 28.19 -31.72
N ASP A 253 -2.02 27.17 -31.33
CA ASP A 253 -2.53 27.03 -29.97
C ASP A 253 -1.41 26.74 -28.96
N ALA A 254 -0.40 25.96 -29.34
CA ALA A 254 0.80 25.75 -28.54
C ALA A 254 1.58 27.08 -28.33
N LEU A 255 1.68 27.92 -29.37
CA LEU A 255 2.30 29.24 -29.26
C LEU A 255 1.48 30.18 -28.37
N ARG A 256 0.14 30.17 -28.48
CA ARG A 256 -0.74 30.94 -27.60
C ARG A 256 -0.62 30.48 -26.14
N ALA A 257 -0.59 29.17 -25.91
CA ALA A 257 -0.38 28.60 -24.58
C ALA A 257 0.95 29.04 -23.98
N LYS A 258 2.05 29.01 -24.75
CA LYS A 258 3.36 29.50 -24.30
C LYS A 258 3.33 30.99 -23.94
N ARG A 259 2.73 31.84 -24.79
CA ARG A 259 2.60 33.28 -24.50
C ARG A 259 1.77 33.54 -23.24
N ASN A 260 0.66 32.82 -23.07
CA ASN A 260 -0.20 32.96 -21.89
C ASN A 260 0.52 32.51 -20.62
N GLN A 261 1.26 31.40 -20.69
CA GLN A 261 2.11 30.94 -19.58
C GLN A 261 3.16 31.98 -19.23
N GLU A 262 3.88 32.54 -20.22
CA GLU A 262 4.87 33.60 -19.98
C GLU A 262 4.27 34.87 -19.36
N VAL A 263 3.08 35.29 -19.82
CA VAL A 263 2.37 36.45 -19.25
C VAL A 263 1.98 36.18 -17.81
N ALA A 264 1.37 35.02 -17.52
CA ALA A 264 1.01 34.62 -16.17
C ALA A 264 2.25 34.56 -15.26
N ASP A 265 3.37 34.03 -15.75
CA ASP A 265 4.65 34.00 -15.06
C ASP A 265 5.21 35.40 -14.75
N ARG A 266 5.10 36.34 -15.70
CA ARG A 266 5.54 37.73 -15.49
C ARG A 266 4.66 38.45 -14.47
N GLU A 267 3.35 38.29 -14.57
CA GLU A 267 2.38 38.83 -13.64
C GLU A 267 2.58 38.25 -12.24
N TRP A 268 2.84 36.95 -12.15
CA TRP A 268 3.13 36.28 -10.88
C TRP A 268 4.42 36.82 -10.25
N ARG A 269 5.53 36.93 -11.01
CA ARG A 269 6.77 37.53 -10.50
C ARG A 269 6.60 39.00 -10.11
N ARG A 270 5.78 39.77 -10.84
CA ARG A 270 5.47 41.16 -10.50
C ARG A 270 4.69 41.23 -9.20
N LYS A 271 3.66 40.39 -9.03
CA LYS A 271 2.85 40.33 -7.81
C LYS A 271 3.66 39.90 -6.60
N GLU A 272 4.52 38.90 -6.73
CA GLU A 272 5.47 38.50 -5.68
C GLU A 272 6.39 39.66 -5.27
N LYS A 273 6.93 40.41 -6.23
CA LYS A 273 7.75 41.60 -5.94
C LYS A 273 6.95 42.69 -5.23
N GLU A 274 5.73 42.98 -5.69
CA GLU A 274 4.85 43.98 -5.06
C GLU A 274 4.45 43.56 -3.64
N ASP A 275 4.14 42.28 -3.42
CA ASP A 275 3.77 41.75 -2.11
C ASP A 275 4.98 41.73 -1.16
N ALA A 276 6.18 41.40 -1.65
CA ALA A 276 7.42 41.52 -0.90
C ALA A 276 7.72 42.99 -0.54
N GLN A 277 7.52 43.93 -1.46
CA GLN A 277 7.68 45.36 -1.20
C GLN A 277 6.69 45.85 -0.14
N LYS A 278 5.41 45.50 -0.25
CA LYS A 278 4.40 45.84 0.76
C LYS A 278 4.74 45.25 2.13
N LYS A 279 5.22 44.00 2.19
CA LYS A 279 5.72 43.39 3.43
C LYS A 279 6.89 44.18 4.01
N MET A 280 7.88 44.55 3.19
CA MET A 280 9.00 45.38 3.66
C MET A 280 8.55 46.76 4.14
N GLU A 281 7.62 47.42 3.45
CA GLU A 281 7.07 48.72 3.84
C GLU A 281 6.29 48.64 5.16
N THR A 282 5.42 47.63 5.30
CA THR A 282 4.67 47.40 6.54
C THR A 282 5.59 47.06 7.70
N GLU A 283 6.59 46.19 7.50
CA GLU A 283 7.61 45.91 8.51
C GLU A 283 8.40 47.16 8.88
N ALA A 284 8.82 47.97 7.91
CA ALA A 284 9.54 49.21 8.17
C ALA A 284 8.69 50.21 8.97
N LYS A 285 7.39 50.32 8.67
CA LYS A 285 6.44 51.15 9.42
C LYS A 285 6.27 50.65 10.86
N LEU A 286 6.14 49.32 11.06
CA LEU A 286 6.07 48.72 12.39
C LEU A 286 7.36 48.95 13.18
N ARG A 287 8.53 48.83 12.54
CA ARG A 287 9.84 49.12 13.16
C ARG A 287 9.93 50.58 13.59
N LYS A 288 9.54 51.52 12.72
CA LYS A 288 9.50 52.96 13.05
C LYS A 288 8.59 53.24 14.24
N SER A 289 7.36 52.73 14.22
CA SER A 289 6.42 52.91 15.33
C SER A 289 6.94 52.28 16.63
N ARG A 290 7.61 51.13 16.56
CA ARG A 290 8.23 50.49 17.74
C ARG A 290 9.36 51.34 18.30
N LEU A 291 10.21 51.93 17.45
CA LEU A 291 11.26 52.85 17.87
C LEU A 291 10.67 54.11 18.51
N GLU A 292 9.61 54.67 17.94
CA GLU A 292 8.89 55.82 18.51
C GLU A 292 8.29 55.47 19.89
N GLN A 293 7.70 54.28 20.05
CA GLN A 293 7.18 53.82 21.34
C GLN A 293 8.29 53.64 22.37
N VAL A 294 9.45 53.09 21.98
CA VAL A 294 10.61 52.92 22.86
C VAL A 294 11.13 54.30 23.28
N ALA A 295 11.37 55.20 22.33
CA ALA A 295 11.83 56.56 22.60
C ALA A 295 10.85 57.33 23.52
N PHE A 296 9.54 57.18 23.30
CA PHE A 296 8.52 57.79 24.16
C PHE A 296 8.55 57.22 25.59
N LYS A 297 8.71 55.90 25.75
CA LYS A 297 8.86 55.25 27.06
C LYS A 297 10.14 55.70 27.76
N GLU A 298 11.25 55.75 27.04
CA GLU A 298 12.54 56.24 27.56
C GLU A 298 12.44 57.69 28.03
N HIS A 299 11.84 58.57 27.23
CA HIS A 299 11.62 59.96 27.60
C HIS A 299 10.74 60.08 28.85
N THR A 300 9.63 59.34 28.90
CA THR A 300 8.72 59.36 30.06
C THR A 300 9.42 58.87 31.32
N LEU A 301 10.20 57.79 31.22
CA LEU A 301 10.98 57.27 32.33
C LEU A 301 12.05 58.27 32.79
N ALA A 302 12.74 58.93 31.86
CA ALA A 302 13.74 59.94 32.18
C ALA A 302 13.10 61.13 32.91
N VAL A 303 11.94 61.62 32.46
CA VAL A 303 11.19 62.68 33.14
C VAL A 303 10.76 62.25 34.53
N GLN A 304 10.31 61.00 34.71
CA GLN A 304 9.92 60.49 36.03
C GLN A 304 11.12 60.44 36.97
N VAL A 305 12.25 59.89 36.52
CA VAL A 305 13.49 59.86 37.32
C VAL A 305 13.95 61.25 37.72
N GLN A 306 13.82 62.25 36.83
CA GLN A 306 14.14 63.65 37.18
C GLN A 306 13.19 64.22 38.23
N ARG A 307 11.88 63.97 38.12
CA ARG A 307 10.90 64.38 39.14
C ARG A 307 11.23 63.75 40.49
N ASP A 308 11.51 62.45 40.52
CA ASP A 308 11.84 61.73 41.76
C ASP A 308 13.14 62.29 42.38
N ARG A 309 14.14 62.64 41.57
CA ARG A 309 15.36 63.31 42.02
C ARG A 309 15.08 64.69 42.63
N ASP A 310 14.31 65.52 41.94
CA ASP A 310 13.95 66.86 42.42
C ASP A 310 13.17 66.79 43.74
N GLU A 311 12.26 65.82 43.86
CA GLU A 311 11.51 65.57 45.10
C GLU A 311 12.45 65.12 46.23
N PHE A 312 13.37 64.19 45.96
CA PHE A 312 14.39 63.77 46.93
C PHE A 312 15.25 64.95 47.40
N GLU A 313 15.71 65.80 46.47
CA GLU A 313 16.51 66.98 46.79
C GLU A 313 15.72 68.04 47.59
N ARG A 314 14.42 68.19 47.34
CA ARG A 314 13.54 69.04 48.16
C ARG A 314 13.43 68.50 49.59
N ILE A 315 13.23 67.19 49.75
CA ILE A 315 13.17 66.54 51.06
C ILE A 315 14.50 66.70 51.81
N LEU A 316 15.63 66.47 51.14
CA LEU A 316 16.96 66.65 51.75
C LEU A 316 17.20 68.10 52.17
N ARG A 317 16.78 69.08 51.38
CA ARG A 317 16.86 70.50 51.77
C ARG A 317 16.01 70.79 53.00
N ALA A 318 14.76 70.36 53.01
CA ALA A 318 13.87 70.54 54.16
C ALA A 318 14.42 69.86 55.43
N GLN A 319 14.98 68.65 55.31
CA GLN A 319 15.63 67.96 56.42
C GLN A 319 16.86 68.72 56.94
N ARG A 320 17.73 69.22 56.06
CA ARG A 320 18.89 70.03 56.45
C ARG A 320 18.46 71.31 57.17
N GLU A 321 17.46 72.00 56.65
CA GLU A 321 16.90 73.20 57.29
C GLU A 321 16.29 72.88 58.66
N GLN A 322 15.62 71.73 58.80
CA GLN A 322 15.07 71.28 60.07
C GLN A 322 16.16 70.99 61.09
N ILE A 323 17.23 70.29 60.70
CA ILE A 323 18.38 70.00 61.56
C ILE A 323 19.05 71.30 62.03
N GLU A 324 19.26 72.27 61.14
CA GLU A 324 19.84 73.57 61.51
C GLU A 324 18.91 74.37 62.45
N LYS A 325 17.59 74.34 62.23
CA LYS A 325 16.62 74.96 63.16
C LYS A 325 16.68 74.32 64.54
N GLU A 326 16.64 73.00 64.62
CA GLU A 326 16.74 72.25 65.87
C GLU A 326 18.05 72.55 66.59
N ARG A 327 19.17 72.56 65.87
CA ARG A 327 20.47 72.94 66.41
C ARG A 327 20.48 74.37 66.97
N LEU A 328 19.95 75.34 66.24
CA LEU A 328 19.86 76.73 66.71
C LEU A 328 18.95 76.86 67.94
N GLU A 329 17.86 76.12 68.00
CA GLU A 329 16.99 76.07 69.18
C GLU A 329 17.70 75.43 70.38
N GLU A 330 18.47 74.37 70.17
CA GLU A 330 19.29 73.75 71.20
C GLU A 330 20.39 74.69 71.72
N GLU A 331 21.06 75.43 70.83
CA GLU A 331 22.03 76.46 71.20
C GLU A 331 21.39 77.59 72.02
N LYS A 332 20.19 78.04 71.64
CA LYS A 332 19.40 79.02 72.44
C LYS A 332 19.00 78.45 73.81
N LYS A 333 18.56 77.19 73.87
CA LYS A 333 18.24 76.53 75.14
C LYS A 333 19.50 76.36 76.01
N ALA A 334 20.64 76.00 75.42
CA ALA A 334 21.91 75.85 76.11
C ALA A 334 22.43 77.19 76.66
N THR A 335 22.40 78.25 75.85
CA THR A 335 22.77 79.60 76.29
C THR A 335 21.82 80.11 77.38
N GLY A 336 20.51 79.87 77.24
CA GLY A 336 19.53 80.19 78.29
C GLY A 336 19.80 79.44 79.61
N ARG A 337 20.12 78.13 79.55
CA ARG A 337 20.54 77.36 80.74
C ARG A 337 21.82 77.92 81.36
N LEU A 338 22.80 78.31 80.54
CA LEU A 338 24.05 78.90 81.02
C LEU A 338 23.81 80.25 81.70
N GLN A 339 22.99 81.12 81.11
CA GLN A 339 22.60 82.39 81.71
C GLN A 339 21.89 82.20 83.05
N HIS A 340 20.92 81.29 83.11
CA HIS A 340 20.22 80.96 84.34
C HIS A 340 21.18 80.43 85.42
N ALA A 341 22.10 79.53 85.06
CA ALA A 341 23.12 79.02 85.98
C ALA A 341 24.06 80.13 86.48
N ASN A 342 24.48 81.06 85.61
CA ASN A 342 25.31 82.20 85.99
C ASN A 342 24.58 83.18 86.92
N GLU A 343 23.30 83.40 86.67
CA GLU A 343 22.44 84.23 87.51
C GLU A 343 22.25 83.61 88.90
N LEU A 344 21.99 82.29 88.99
CA LEU A 344 21.96 81.59 90.28
C LEU A 344 23.29 81.72 91.03
N ARG A 345 24.43 81.56 90.34
CA ARG A 345 25.76 81.77 90.94
C ARG A 345 25.95 83.20 91.44
N ARG A 346 25.43 84.21 90.73
CA ARG A 346 25.43 85.61 91.17
C ARG A 346 24.59 85.79 92.44
N GLN A 347 23.38 85.26 92.46
CA GLN A 347 22.49 85.31 93.62
C GLN A 347 23.09 84.63 94.86
N VAL A 348 23.76 83.48 94.68
CA VAL A 348 24.47 82.79 95.77
C VAL A 348 25.58 83.68 96.32
N ARG A 349 26.40 84.30 95.46
CA ARG A 349 27.46 85.22 95.90
C ARG A 349 26.91 86.42 96.66
N GLU A 350 25.83 87.03 96.17
CA GLU A 350 25.20 88.17 96.82
C GLU A 350 24.58 87.81 98.17
N ASN A 351 23.91 86.66 98.25
CA ASN A 351 23.37 86.18 99.52
C ASN A 351 24.48 85.85 100.52
N GLN A 352 25.58 85.24 100.08
CA GLN A 352 26.76 85.01 100.91
C GLN A 352 27.36 86.34 101.41
N GLN A 353 27.51 87.34 100.52
CA GLN A 353 27.99 88.67 100.91
C GLN A 353 27.06 89.33 101.93
N LYS A 354 25.74 89.27 101.74
CA LYS A 354 24.76 89.79 102.71
C LYS A 354 24.87 89.08 104.06
N GLN A 355 25.04 87.76 104.08
CA GLN A 355 25.26 87.02 105.32
C GLN A 355 26.55 87.42 106.03
N VAL A 356 27.65 87.61 105.27
CA VAL A 356 28.92 88.10 105.82
C VAL A 356 28.76 89.51 106.39
N GLN A 357 28.11 90.42 105.65
CA GLN A 357 27.83 91.79 106.12
C GLN A 357 26.94 91.79 107.37
N ALA A 358 25.89 90.96 107.41
CA ALA A 358 25.06 90.82 108.61
C ALA A 358 25.86 90.31 109.81
N ARG A 359 26.77 89.35 109.61
CA ARG A 359 27.67 88.89 110.67
C ARG A 359 28.61 89.99 111.15
N ILE A 360 29.21 90.75 110.23
CA ILE A 360 30.06 91.90 110.58
C ILE A 360 29.25 92.93 111.38
N ALA A 361 28.04 93.28 110.93
CA ALA A 361 27.16 94.20 111.65
C ALA A 361 26.81 93.70 113.06
N THR A 362 26.46 92.42 113.24
CA THR A 362 26.21 91.86 114.59
C THR A 362 27.45 91.89 115.48
N PHE A 363 28.64 91.70 114.90
CA PHE A 363 29.90 91.77 115.63
C PHE A 363 30.25 93.21 116.02
N ASP A 364 30.08 94.18 115.12
CA ASP A 364 30.30 95.60 115.36
C ASP A 364 29.32 96.14 116.42
N GLU A 365 28.06 95.73 116.38
CA GLU A 365 27.08 96.01 117.44
C GLU A 365 27.52 95.40 118.78
N GLY A 366 28.03 94.17 118.76
CA GLY A 366 28.61 93.52 119.94
C GLY A 366 29.84 94.26 120.49
N GLN A 367 30.72 94.78 119.62
CA GLN A 367 31.85 95.63 120.02
C GLN A 367 31.36 96.94 120.63
N ARG A 368 30.41 97.63 120.00
CA ARG A 368 29.81 98.87 120.52
C ARG A 368 29.18 98.68 121.90
N LEU A 369 28.44 97.58 122.11
CA LEU A 369 27.87 97.25 123.41
C LEU A 369 28.95 96.96 124.46
N LYS A 370 30.05 96.32 124.09
CA LYS A 370 31.20 96.11 124.98
C LYS A 370 31.89 97.43 125.34
N GLU A 371 32.12 98.31 124.37
CA GLU A 371 32.70 99.64 124.60
C GLU A 371 31.78 100.50 125.49
N GLU A 372 30.47 100.47 125.25
CA GLU A 372 29.50 101.20 126.07
C GLU A 372 29.43 100.63 127.50
N ALA A 373 29.44 99.29 127.63
CA ALA A 373 29.51 98.63 128.93
C ALA A 373 30.83 98.92 129.66
N GLN A 374 31.95 99.01 128.94
CA GLN A 374 33.24 99.39 129.50
C GLN A 374 33.23 100.84 129.99
N LYS A 375 32.78 101.79 129.15
CA LYS A 375 32.59 103.18 129.58
C LYS A 375 31.65 103.29 130.79
N ARG A 376 30.60 102.46 130.84
CA ARG A 376 29.70 102.39 132.01
C ARG A 376 30.41 101.84 133.26
N ARG A 377 31.26 100.82 133.12
CA ARG A 377 32.08 100.29 134.21
C ARG A 377 33.07 101.33 134.72
N GLU A 378 33.82 101.99 133.83
CA GLU A 378 34.75 103.07 134.15
C GLU A 378 34.02 104.19 134.92
N ARG A 379 32.85 104.62 134.46
CA ARG A 379 32.02 105.61 135.18
C ARG A 379 31.62 105.13 136.58
N ILE A 380 31.23 103.86 136.74
CA ILE A 380 30.87 103.28 138.05
C ILE A 380 32.10 103.20 138.95
N GLU A 381 33.26 102.80 138.43
CA GLU A 381 34.52 102.75 139.16
C GLU A 381 34.95 104.13 139.63
N ASP A 382 34.83 105.16 138.79
CA ASP A 382 35.12 106.53 139.19
C ASP A 382 34.15 107.06 140.25
N ILE A 383 32.87 106.70 140.18
CA ILE A 383 31.90 107.03 141.24
C ILE A 383 32.26 106.30 142.54
N LYS A 384 32.60 105.00 142.48
CA LYS A 384 33.03 104.22 143.66
C LYS A 384 34.26 104.84 144.30
N ARG A 385 35.25 105.26 143.50
CA ARG A 385 36.47 105.93 143.95
C ARG A 385 36.16 107.25 144.66
N LYS A 386 35.37 108.12 144.03
CA LYS A 386 34.91 109.39 144.63
C LYS A 386 34.14 109.18 145.93
N LYS A 387 33.25 108.18 145.98
CA LYS A 387 32.47 107.87 147.19
C LYS A 387 33.35 107.35 148.34
N LEU A 388 34.41 106.61 148.05
CA LEU A 388 35.39 106.21 149.06
C LEU A 388 36.26 107.38 149.52
N GLU A 389 36.67 108.27 148.62
CA GLU A 389 37.36 109.51 148.98
C GLU A 389 36.48 110.40 149.85
N GLU A 390 35.19 110.52 149.54
CA GLU A 390 34.20 111.19 150.40
C GLU A 390 34.10 110.51 151.78
N LEU A 391 34.04 109.17 151.85
CA LEU A 391 34.02 108.43 153.12
C LEU A 391 35.29 108.68 153.95
N ARG A 392 36.47 108.70 153.31
CA ARG A 392 37.74 109.07 153.96
C ARG A 392 37.72 110.51 154.46
N ALA A 393 37.20 111.44 153.67
CA ALA A 393 37.13 112.86 154.02
C ALA A 393 36.17 113.15 155.19
N THR A 394 35.10 112.35 155.36
CA THR A 394 34.18 112.47 156.50
C THR A 394 34.76 111.98 157.85
N GLY A 395 36.03 111.54 157.89
CA GLY A 395 36.74 111.21 159.13
C GLY A 395 36.49 109.78 159.65
N LEU A 396 36.00 108.87 158.80
CA LEU A 396 35.79 107.47 159.16
C LEU A 396 37.16 106.75 159.32
N PRO A 397 37.39 105.97 160.39
CA PRO A 397 38.63 105.22 160.57
C PRO A 397 38.93 104.27 159.41
N GLU A 398 40.18 104.26 158.93
CA GLU A 398 40.63 103.56 157.71
C GLU A 398 40.25 102.07 157.65
N LYS A 399 40.10 101.41 158.82
CA LYS A 399 39.66 100.01 158.91
C LYS A 399 38.34 99.75 158.18
N TYR A 400 37.37 100.66 158.28
CA TYR A 400 36.07 100.52 157.63
C TYR A 400 36.10 100.93 156.15
N CYS A 401 36.96 101.89 155.79
CA CYS A 401 37.19 102.27 154.39
C CYS A 401 37.78 101.11 153.57
N ILE A 402 38.73 100.35 154.15
CA ILE A 402 39.32 99.16 153.52
C ILE A 402 38.28 98.05 153.30
N GLU A 403 37.36 97.85 154.24
CA GLU A 403 36.27 96.87 154.06
C GLU A 403 35.31 97.29 152.93
N ALA A 404 35.01 98.59 152.83
CA ALA A 404 34.19 99.13 151.75
C ALA A 404 34.90 99.02 150.38
N GLU A 405 36.21 99.25 150.31
CA GLU A 405 37.03 99.04 149.11
C GLU A 405 36.99 97.58 148.62
N ARG A 406 37.16 96.63 149.55
CA ARG A 406 37.09 95.19 149.24
C ARG A 406 35.70 94.79 148.76
N LYS A 407 34.64 95.26 149.40
CA LYS A 407 33.25 94.99 148.97
C LYS A 407 32.88 95.70 147.66
N ALA A 408 33.45 96.87 147.40
CA ALA A 408 33.23 97.62 146.16
C ALA A 408 33.97 97.02 144.96
N ASN A 409 34.86 96.05 145.19
CA ASN A 409 35.59 95.29 144.16
C ASN A 409 36.33 96.23 143.18
N ILE A 410 36.92 97.29 143.72
CA ILE A 410 37.72 98.24 142.94
C ILE A 410 39.06 97.57 142.65
N PRO A 411 39.51 97.52 141.38
CA PRO A 411 40.83 96.98 141.08
C PRO A 411 41.85 97.79 141.87
N ALA A 412 42.60 97.10 142.76
CA ALA A 412 43.71 97.72 143.46
C ALA A 412 44.68 98.26 142.40
N ASN A 413 45.08 99.52 142.55
CA ASN A 413 46.16 100.10 141.75
C ASN A 413 47.44 99.36 142.16
N THR A 414 47.71 98.21 141.55
CA THR A 414 49.00 97.55 141.63
C THR A 414 49.96 98.36 140.80
N SER A 415 50.52 99.41 141.39
CA SER A 415 51.82 99.93 140.98
C SER A 415 52.83 98.81 141.19
N VAL A 416 53.10 98.06 140.14
CA VAL A 416 54.30 97.24 140.00
C VAL A 416 54.98 97.74 138.73
N ASN A 417 56.26 98.11 138.88
CA ASN A 417 57.13 98.80 137.93
C ASN A 417 57.06 98.34 136.47
#